data_AF-A0A811PNN8-F1
#
_entry.id   AF-A0A811PNN8-F1
#
_cell.length_a   1.000
_cell.length_b   1.000
_cell.length_c   1.000
_cell.angle_alpha   90.00
_cell.angle_beta   90.00
_cell.angle_gamma   90.00
#
_symmetry.space_group_name_H-M   'P 1'
#
loop_
_entity.id
_entity.type
_entity.pdbx_description
1 polymer ?
#
loop_
_entity_poly.entity_id
_entity_poly.type
_entity_poly.pdbx_seq_one_letter_code
_entity_poly.pdbx_strand_id
1 'polypeptide(L)'
;MDHAAEHLDPTIPAPSSASSSAAVAEVNAWLASLAAEAGGAGGTGGRGGGGGAAAELSLGPDPTPRGVTFLRALASASQGRSRAAGIAAAGLRAQAAEYRAEAARLREALERAGLARDALPPPAAAAARAVAAVANLLAIRDTEMSSFVVASADLSLRRAEVEEKRDKVHKESKALLDYTRKAINKLTELKKMLEKFKNDVEKQQAMLNRVGYTPEINHGVLMEMAEHKKDLERKAKPIADTLRSYQDLPPDKALAALAIEDKKRQYAAAEKYLEDVLQSALTTTGL
;
A
#
# COMPACT_ATOMS: atom_id res chain seq x y z
N MET A 1 -17.94 -4.69 -23.20
CA MET A 1 -18.16 -5.68 -24.27
C MET A 1 -18.46 -4.88 -25.50
N ASP A 2 -17.51 -4.81 -26.42
CA ASP A 2 -17.77 -4.78 -27.87
C ASP A 2 -16.41 -4.89 -28.57
N HIS A 3 -16.29 -6.00 -29.29
CA HIS A 3 -15.15 -6.34 -30.12
C HIS A 3 -15.35 -5.66 -31.48
N ALA A 4 -14.42 -4.81 -31.89
CA ALA A 4 -14.25 -4.44 -33.28
C ALA A 4 -12.76 -4.51 -33.62
N ALA A 5 -12.44 -5.50 -34.44
CA ALA A 5 -11.12 -5.81 -34.91
C ALA A 5 -10.64 -4.75 -35.91
N GLU A 6 -9.55 -4.05 -35.59
CA GLU A 6 -8.71 -3.38 -36.59
C GLU A 6 -7.55 -4.31 -36.96
N HIS A 7 -7.84 -5.05 -38.02
CA HIS A 7 -6.98 -5.49 -39.10
C HIS A 7 -5.50 -5.03 -39.01
N LEU A 8 -4.60 -5.96 -38.70
CA LEU A 8 -3.16 -5.81 -38.89
C LEU A 8 -2.84 -5.79 -40.39
N ASP A 9 -2.45 -4.63 -40.91
CA ASP A 9 -1.81 -4.49 -42.22
C ASP A 9 -0.36 -5.03 -42.14
N PRO A 10 0.04 -6.08 -42.89
CA PRO A 10 1.32 -6.76 -42.73
C PRO A 10 2.47 -6.09 -43.51
N THR A 11 2.39 -4.78 -43.78
CA THR A 11 3.35 -4.08 -44.65
C THR A 11 4.15 -3.02 -43.92
N ILE A 12 4.84 -3.41 -42.83
CA ILE A 12 6.01 -2.68 -42.34
C ILE A 12 7.21 -3.61 -42.55
N PRO A 13 8.16 -3.28 -43.45
CA PRO A 13 9.34 -4.12 -43.65
C PRO A 13 10.10 -4.23 -42.33
N ALA A 14 10.40 -5.46 -41.92
CA ALA A 14 11.24 -5.72 -40.77
C ALA A 14 12.55 -4.93 -40.90
N PRO A 15 13.02 -4.23 -39.85
CA PRO A 15 14.30 -3.53 -39.94
C PRO A 15 15.39 -4.56 -40.24
N SER A 16 16.13 -4.33 -41.33
CA SER A 16 17.26 -5.18 -41.70
C SER A 16 18.22 -5.32 -40.52
N SER A 17 18.78 -6.51 -40.31
CA SER A 17 19.75 -6.80 -39.22
C SER A 17 20.92 -5.82 -39.19
N ALA A 18 21.30 -5.27 -40.35
CA ALA A 18 22.28 -4.20 -40.49
C ALA A 18 21.85 -2.86 -39.82
N SER A 19 20.58 -2.47 -39.92
CA SER A 19 20.05 -1.26 -39.30
C SER A 19 19.99 -1.36 -37.76
N SER A 20 19.70 -2.55 -37.23
CA SER A 20 19.77 -2.83 -35.79
C SER A 20 21.22 -2.83 -35.26
N SER A 21 22.16 -3.36 -36.03
CA SER A 21 23.59 -3.38 -35.66
C SER A 21 24.19 -1.96 -35.62
N ALA A 22 23.88 -1.13 -36.62
CA ALA A 22 24.30 0.27 -36.65
C ALA A 22 23.71 1.08 -35.47
N ALA A 23 22.45 0.82 -35.11
CA ALA A 23 21.80 1.45 -33.96
C ALA A 23 22.45 1.12 -32.63
N VAL A 24 22.87 -0.14 -32.45
CA VAL A 24 23.58 -0.58 -31.26
C VAL A 24 24.98 0.06 -31.18
N ALA A 25 25.67 0.19 -32.32
CA ALA A 25 26.97 0.86 -32.38
C ALA A 25 26.90 2.36 -32.00
N GLU A 26 25.89 3.08 -32.47
CA GLU A 26 25.65 4.50 -32.10
C GLU A 26 25.42 4.66 -30.59
N VAL A 27 24.59 3.79 -29.99
CA VAL A 27 24.31 3.85 -28.55
C VAL A 27 25.56 3.49 -27.74
N ASN A 28 26.31 2.47 -28.16
CA ASN A 28 27.57 2.10 -27.50
C ASN A 28 28.64 3.21 -27.60
N ALA A 29 28.72 3.91 -28.74
CA ALA A 29 29.61 5.07 -28.89
C ALA A 29 29.21 6.23 -27.96
N TRP A 30 27.90 6.49 -27.83
CA TRP A 30 27.40 7.47 -26.87
C TRP A 30 27.71 7.06 -25.42
N LEU A 31 27.48 5.79 -25.03
CA LEU A 31 27.83 5.28 -23.71
C LEU A 31 29.34 5.38 -23.42
N ALA A 32 30.20 5.12 -24.41
CA ALA A 32 31.64 5.31 -24.31
C ALA A 32 32.03 6.78 -24.12
N SER A 33 31.36 7.72 -24.81
CA SER A 33 31.57 9.16 -24.59
C SER A 33 31.20 9.60 -23.18
N LEU A 34 30.13 9.01 -22.62
CA LEU A 34 29.70 9.25 -21.23
C LEU A 34 30.71 8.72 -20.21
N ALA A 35 31.29 7.54 -20.47
CA ALA A 35 32.34 6.95 -19.64
C ALA A 35 33.64 7.78 -19.67
N ALA A 36 34.00 8.35 -20.83
CA ALA A 36 35.15 9.23 -20.97
C ALA A 36 34.96 10.56 -20.21
N GLU A 37 33.76 11.17 -20.25
CA GLU A 37 33.45 12.38 -19.49
C GLU A 37 33.46 12.12 -17.97
N ALA A 38 32.94 10.98 -17.51
CA ALA A 38 32.95 10.60 -16.10
C ALA A 38 34.38 10.39 -15.56
N GLY A 39 35.30 9.86 -16.39
CA GLY A 39 36.71 9.69 -16.04
C GLY A 39 37.50 11.01 -15.95
N GLY A 40 37.06 12.05 -16.66
CA GLY A 40 37.70 13.37 -16.69
C GLY A 40 37.41 14.26 -15.47
N ALA A 41 36.31 14.01 -14.75
CA ALA A 41 35.90 14.81 -13.59
C ALA A 41 36.71 14.53 -12.31
N GLY A 42 37.57 13.50 -12.28
CA GLY A 42 38.40 13.11 -11.12
C GLY A 42 39.77 13.78 -11.02
N GLY A 43 40.01 14.88 -11.74
CA GLY A 43 41.33 15.42 -12.00
C GLY A 43 41.86 16.50 -11.06
N THR A 44 41.73 16.38 -9.72
CA THR A 44 42.70 16.97 -8.78
C THR A 44 42.79 16.16 -7.49
N GLY A 45 43.78 15.26 -7.43
CA GLY A 45 44.35 14.74 -6.18
C GLY A 45 43.71 13.47 -5.62
N GLY A 46 44.31 12.30 -5.89
CA GLY A 46 43.95 11.07 -5.18
C GLY A 46 44.34 9.80 -5.90
N ARG A 47 45.54 9.32 -5.60
CA ARG A 47 46.18 8.12 -6.13
C ARG A 47 45.47 6.86 -5.61
N GLY A 48 44.99 6.00 -6.52
CA GLY A 48 44.79 4.57 -6.28
C GLY A 48 43.35 4.04 -6.34
N GLY A 49 43.07 3.22 -7.36
CA GLY A 49 42.07 2.14 -7.27
C GLY A 49 40.64 2.51 -7.65
N GLY A 50 40.35 2.64 -8.94
CA GLY A 50 38.97 2.81 -9.44
C GLY A 50 38.82 2.59 -10.95
N GLY A 51 39.59 1.68 -11.54
CA GLY A 51 39.58 1.43 -12.99
C GLY A 51 38.47 0.49 -13.50
N GLY A 52 37.51 0.09 -12.66
CA GLY A 52 36.55 -0.99 -12.96
C GLY A 52 35.19 -0.57 -13.51
N ALA A 53 34.75 0.68 -13.33
CA ALA A 53 33.37 1.07 -13.61
C ALA A 53 33.09 1.50 -15.07
N ALA A 54 34.13 1.81 -15.86
CA ALA A 54 33.98 2.30 -17.23
C ALA A 54 33.75 1.19 -18.27
N ALA A 55 34.04 -0.07 -17.93
CA ALA A 55 33.97 -1.19 -18.87
C ALA A 55 32.58 -1.83 -19.01
N GLU A 56 31.59 -1.44 -18.19
CA GLU A 56 30.29 -2.13 -18.13
C GLU A 56 29.14 -1.47 -18.91
N LEU A 57 29.34 -0.30 -19.51
CA LEU A 57 28.26 0.41 -20.25
C LEU A 57 28.23 0.03 -21.74
N SER A 58 28.14 -1.25 -22.05
CA SER A 58 27.86 -1.74 -23.40
C SER A 58 26.55 -2.52 -23.42
N LEU A 59 25.73 -2.32 -24.45
CA LEU A 59 24.60 -3.22 -24.66
C LEU A 59 25.14 -4.64 -24.89
N GLY A 60 24.71 -5.60 -24.06
CA GLY A 60 25.08 -7.01 -24.15
C GLY A 60 24.72 -7.66 -25.50
N PRO A 61 25.04 -8.95 -25.69
CA PRO A 61 25.06 -9.60 -27.02
C PRO A 61 23.73 -9.63 -27.77
N ASP A 62 22.59 -9.58 -27.07
CA ASP A 62 21.23 -9.57 -27.68
C ASP A 62 20.37 -8.40 -27.16
N PRO A 63 20.55 -7.18 -27.69
CA PRO A 63 19.78 -6.04 -27.26
C PRO A 63 18.37 -6.06 -27.89
N THR A 64 17.35 -5.90 -27.05
CA THR A 64 15.97 -5.82 -27.54
C THR A 64 15.77 -4.59 -28.45
N PRO A 65 15.15 -4.72 -29.64
CA PRO A 65 14.99 -3.59 -30.57
C PRO A 65 14.29 -2.38 -29.97
N ARG A 66 13.29 -2.59 -29.10
CA ARG A 66 12.60 -1.52 -28.36
C ARG A 66 13.53 -0.79 -27.38
N GLY A 67 14.44 -1.51 -26.74
CA GLY A 67 15.44 -0.94 -25.84
C GLY A 67 16.45 -0.07 -26.58
N VAL A 68 16.93 -0.54 -27.74
CA VAL A 68 17.85 0.24 -28.61
C VAL A 68 17.18 1.52 -29.11
N THR A 69 15.92 1.47 -29.55
CA THR A 69 15.20 2.68 -29.97
C THR A 69 15.00 3.67 -28.83
N PHE A 70 14.69 3.18 -27.63
CA PHE A 70 14.55 4.01 -26.43
C PHE A 70 15.89 4.67 -26.04
N LEU A 71 16.99 3.91 -26.03
CA LEU A 71 18.31 4.43 -25.70
C LEU A 71 18.84 5.41 -26.74
N ARG A 72 18.56 5.20 -28.03
CA ARG A 72 18.89 6.18 -29.08
C ARG A 72 18.12 7.49 -28.89
N ALA A 73 16.84 7.42 -28.56
CA ALA A 73 16.04 8.60 -28.24
C ALA A 73 16.55 9.31 -26.99
N LEU A 74 17.00 8.56 -25.98
CA LEU A 74 17.63 9.12 -24.79
C LEU A 74 18.98 9.78 -25.11
N ALA A 75 19.80 9.15 -25.94
CA ALA A 75 21.10 9.65 -26.38
C ALA A 75 20.95 10.98 -27.14
N SER A 76 20.05 11.03 -28.12
CA SER A 76 19.79 12.27 -28.88
C SER A 76 19.24 13.39 -28.00
N ALA A 77 18.34 13.07 -27.06
CA ALA A 77 17.85 14.03 -26.07
C ALA A 77 18.99 14.53 -25.15
N SER A 78 19.89 13.65 -24.71
CA SER A 78 21.02 14.01 -23.86
C SER A 78 22.02 14.91 -24.60
N GLN A 79 22.39 14.57 -25.83
CA GLN A 79 23.31 15.33 -26.67
C GLN A 79 22.71 16.69 -27.03
N GLY A 80 21.41 16.75 -27.28
CA GLY A 80 20.67 18.00 -27.45
C GLY A 80 20.78 18.91 -26.22
N ARG A 81 20.58 18.37 -25.02
CA ARG A 81 20.76 19.13 -23.76
C ARG A 81 22.21 19.57 -23.55
N SER A 82 23.19 18.70 -23.79
CA SER A 82 24.62 19.03 -23.65
C SER A 82 25.04 20.13 -24.63
N ARG A 83 24.57 20.07 -25.88
CA ARG A 83 24.81 21.12 -26.88
C ARG A 83 24.17 22.45 -26.48
N ALA A 84 22.92 22.43 -26.01
CA ALA A 84 22.23 23.63 -25.54
C ALA A 84 22.96 24.26 -24.34
N ALA A 85 23.38 23.44 -23.36
CA ALA A 85 24.20 23.87 -22.24
C ALA A 85 25.56 24.44 -22.69
N GLY A 86 26.19 23.82 -23.68
CA GLY A 86 27.44 24.29 -24.29
C GLY A 86 27.30 25.68 -24.92
N ILE A 87 26.24 25.92 -25.68
CA ILE A 87 25.94 27.22 -26.29
C ILE A 87 25.68 28.28 -25.21
N ALA A 88 24.86 27.96 -24.20
CA ALA A 88 24.60 28.88 -23.08
C ALA A 88 25.89 29.23 -22.33
N ALA A 89 26.74 28.24 -22.07
CA ALA A 89 28.02 28.47 -21.41
C ALA A 89 28.99 29.29 -22.29
N ALA A 90 28.99 29.09 -23.61
CA ALA A 90 29.78 29.92 -24.53
C ALA A 90 29.30 31.38 -24.53
N GLY A 91 27.98 31.60 -24.56
CA GLY A 91 27.38 32.93 -24.47
C GLY A 91 27.76 33.66 -23.18
N LEU A 92 27.66 32.99 -22.03
CA LEU A 92 28.08 33.55 -20.74
C LEU A 92 29.58 33.89 -20.70
N ARG A 93 30.43 33.06 -21.32
CA ARG A 93 31.88 33.34 -21.41
C ARG A 93 32.18 34.56 -22.28
N ALA A 94 31.49 34.70 -23.40
CA ALA A 94 31.62 35.86 -24.28
C ALA A 94 31.18 37.15 -23.56
N GLN A 95 30.02 37.13 -22.92
CA GLN A 95 29.53 38.25 -22.12
C GLN A 95 30.50 38.61 -20.97
N ALA A 96 31.08 37.60 -20.30
CA ALA A 96 32.10 37.84 -19.28
C ALA A 96 33.39 38.44 -19.87
N ALA A 97 33.75 38.13 -21.12
CA ALA A 97 34.91 38.73 -21.78
C ALA A 97 34.64 40.21 -22.11
N GLU A 98 33.45 40.55 -22.58
CA GLU A 98 33.04 41.94 -22.83
C GLU A 98 33.08 42.78 -21.55
N TYR A 99 32.50 42.30 -20.44
CA TYR A 99 32.56 43.02 -19.16
C TYR A 99 33.99 43.19 -18.64
N ARG A 100 34.89 42.22 -18.89
CA ARG A 100 36.32 42.36 -18.53
C ARG A 100 37.01 43.45 -19.36
N ALA A 101 36.72 43.52 -20.66
CA ALA A 101 37.26 44.55 -21.54
C ALA A 101 36.73 45.95 -21.16
N GLU A 102 35.44 46.06 -20.86
CA GLU A 102 34.84 47.32 -20.37
C GLU A 102 35.44 47.75 -19.02
N ALA A 103 35.62 46.81 -18.09
CA ALA A 103 36.29 47.09 -16.81
C ALA A 103 37.74 47.56 -17.01
N ALA A 104 38.47 47.01 -17.98
CA ALA A 104 39.81 47.48 -18.32
C ALA A 104 39.77 48.93 -18.87
N ARG A 105 38.85 49.21 -19.79
CA ARG A 105 38.64 50.57 -20.33
C ARG A 105 38.33 51.60 -19.23
N LEU A 106 37.44 51.25 -18.29
CA LEU A 106 37.09 52.13 -17.16
C LEU A 106 38.29 52.36 -16.22
N ARG A 107 39.12 51.34 -15.98
CA ARG A 107 40.34 51.49 -15.18
C ARG A 107 41.32 52.47 -15.81
N GLU A 108 41.60 52.33 -17.10
CA GLU A 108 42.49 53.27 -17.79
C GLU A 108 41.92 54.71 -17.80
N ALA A 109 40.61 54.87 -17.93
CA ALA A 109 39.98 56.19 -17.85
C ALA A 109 40.14 56.83 -16.47
N LEU A 110 39.97 56.04 -15.39
CA LEU A 110 40.19 56.49 -14.02
C LEU A 110 41.66 56.81 -13.74
N GLU A 111 42.59 56.02 -14.27
CA GLU A 111 44.03 56.31 -14.19
C GLU A 111 44.39 57.63 -14.87
N ARG A 112 43.86 57.89 -16.08
CA ARG A 112 44.04 59.18 -16.78
C ARG A 112 43.45 60.36 -16.01
N ALA A 113 42.38 60.14 -15.24
CA ALA A 113 41.76 61.15 -14.38
C ALA A 113 42.45 61.31 -13.01
N GLY A 114 43.51 60.55 -12.73
CA GLY A 114 44.19 60.57 -11.42
C GLY A 114 43.43 59.89 -10.29
N LEU A 115 42.35 59.17 -10.60
CA LEU A 115 41.50 58.42 -9.66
C LEU A 115 41.86 56.93 -9.67
N ALA A 116 43.14 56.61 -9.81
CA ALA A 116 43.61 55.24 -9.77
C ALA A 116 43.24 54.59 -8.43
N ARG A 117 42.86 53.30 -8.45
CA ARG A 117 42.46 52.55 -7.26
C ARG A 117 43.53 52.58 -6.15
N ASP A 118 44.79 52.66 -6.54
CA ASP A 118 45.95 52.69 -5.65
C ASP A 118 46.31 54.11 -5.17
N ALA A 119 45.74 55.14 -5.80
CA ALA A 119 45.90 56.54 -5.42
C ALA A 119 44.88 57.00 -4.36
N LEU A 120 43.82 56.21 -4.11
CA LEU A 120 42.83 56.55 -3.08
C LEU A 120 43.34 56.25 -1.67
N PRO A 121 43.07 57.13 -0.69
CA PRO A 121 43.29 56.82 0.72
C PRO A 121 42.59 55.50 1.12
N PRO A 122 43.21 54.65 1.95
CA PRO A 122 42.61 53.39 2.40
C PRO A 122 41.15 53.47 2.90
N PRO A 123 40.74 54.49 3.70
CA PRO A 123 39.35 54.60 4.13
C PRO A 123 38.38 54.93 2.98
N ALA A 124 38.78 55.75 2.03
CA ALA A 124 37.96 56.09 0.86
C ALA A 124 37.76 54.87 -0.05
N ALA A 125 38.83 54.08 -0.25
CA ALA A 125 38.75 52.83 -1.01
C ALA A 125 37.87 51.77 -0.32
N ALA A 126 37.86 51.71 1.02
CA ALA A 126 36.99 50.84 1.78
C ALA A 126 35.51 51.27 1.68
N ALA A 127 35.23 52.57 1.82
CA ALA A 127 33.88 53.12 1.69
C ALA A 127 33.30 52.88 0.28
N ALA A 128 34.07 53.15 -0.77
CA ALA A 128 33.65 52.91 -2.16
C ALA A 128 33.34 51.42 -2.42
N ARG A 129 34.17 50.50 -1.88
CA ARG A 129 33.90 49.06 -1.96
C ARG A 129 32.63 48.66 -1.23
N ALA A 130 32.38 49.23 -0.05
CA ALA A 130 31.17 48.95 0.72
C ALA A 130 29.91 49.43 -0.03
N VAL A 131 29.92 50.64 -0.57
CA VAL A 131 28.79 51.18 -1.37
C VAL A 131 28.55 50.34 -2.62
N ALA A 132 29.61 49.96 -3.36
CA ALA A 132 29.49 49.10 -4.52
C ALA A 132 28.96 47.69 -4.16
N ALA A 133 29.36 47.14 -3.02
CA ALA A 133 28.86 45.86 -2.53
C ALA A 133 27.36 45.93 -2.19
N VAL A 134 26.94 46.99 -1.50
CA VAL A 134 25.52 47.21 -1.17
C VAL A 134 24.68 47.47 -2.43
N ALA A 135 25.21 48.23 -3.41
CA ALA A 135 24.55 48.44 -4.70
C ALA A 135 24.33 47.13 -5.46
N ASN A 136 25.36 46.27 -5.51
CA ASN A 136 25.27 44.95 -6.13
C ASN A 136 24.26 44.04 -5.42
N LEU A 137 24.24 44.04 -4.09
CA LEU A 137 23.27 43.26 -3.30
C LEU A 137 21.82 43.73 -3.53
N LEU A 138 21.62 45.03 -3.70
CA LEU A 138 20.33 45.64 -3.98
C LEU A 138 20.00 45.68 -5.48
N ALA A 139 20.89 45.18 -6.34
CA ALA A 139 20.79 45.23 -7.80
C ALA A 139 20.55 46.64 -8.37
N ILE A 140 21.21 47.64 -7.79
CA ILE A 140 21.16 49.05 -8.20
C ILE A 140 22.32 49.36 -9.14
N ARG A 141 22.09 50.22 -10.14
CA ARG A 141 23.09 50.58 -11.18
C ARG A 141 23.80 51.93 -10.93
N ASP A 142 23.28 52.73 -10.01
CA ASP A 142 23.81 54.03 -9.61
C ASP A 142 24.27 54.02 -8.14
N THR A 143 24.89 55.13 -7.71
CA THR A 143 25.26 55.36 -6.32
C THR A 143 24.42 56.47 -5.69
N GLU A 144 23.20 56.69 -6.19
CA GLU A 144 22.30 57.73 -5.70
C GLU A 144 21.59 57.28 -4.41
N MET A 145 21.51 58.16 -3.43
CA MET A 145 20.86 57.87 -2.14
C MET A 145 19.38 57.50 -2.30
N SER A 146 18.67 58.16 -3.22
CA SER A 146 17.27 57.89 -3.59
C SER A 146 17.08 56.42 -3.98
N SER A 147 17.92 55.93 -4.90
CA SER A 147 17.88 54.54 -5.40
C SER A 147 18.15 53.53 -4.29
N PHE A 148 19.10 53.80 -3.39
CA PHE A 148 19.35 52.97 -2.21
C PHE A 148 18.15 52.90 -1.26
N VAL A 149 17.52 54.05 -0.97
CA VAL A 149 16.39 54.11 -0.06
C VAL A 149 15.21 53.31 -0.62
N VAL A 150 14.87 53.49 -1.89
CA VAL A 150 13.79 52.75 -2.56
C VAL A 150 14.06 51.25 -2.54
N ALA A 151 15.24 50.82 -2.98
CA ALA A 151 15.58 49.40 -3.01
C ALA A 151 15.61 48.77 -1.61
N SER A 152 16.06 49.51 -0.59
CA SER A 152 16.05 49.04 0.79
C SER A 152 14.63 48.90 1.36
N ALA A 153 13.73 49.81 0.99
CA ALA A 153 12.32 49.75 1.36
C ALA A 153 11.64 48.54 0.68
N ASP A 154 11.87 48.34 -0.61
CA ASP A 154 11.38 47.17 -1.36
C ASP A 154 11.89 45.85 -0.76
N LEU A 155 13.18 45.78 -0.42
CA LEU A 155 13.77 44.61 0.25
C LEU A 155 13.12 44.36 1.62
N SER A 156 12.84 45.43 2.37
CA SER A 156 12.20 45.33 3.69
C SER A 156 10.76 44.83 3.60
N LEU A 157 9.99 45.30 2.60
CA LEU A 157 8.64 44.81 2.32
C LEU A 157 8.68 43.33 1.91
N ARG A 158 9.56 42.94 0.98
CA ARG A 158 9.73 41.53 0.58
C ARG A 158 10.12 40.64 1.75
N ARG A 159 10.98 41.14 2.65
CA ARG A 159 11.35 40.44 3.88
C ARG A 159 10.13 40.23 4.78
N ALA A 160 9.29 41.25 4.96
CA ALA A 160 8.07 41.14 5.76
C ALA A 160 7.08 40.11 5.19
N GLU A 161 6.88 40.09 3.86
CA GLU A 161 6.03 39.09 3.21
C GLU A 161 6.56 37.65 3.38
N VAL A 162 7.88 37.46 3.27
CA VAL A 162 8.52 36.15 3.49
C VAL A 162 8.40 35.74 4.96
N GLU A 163 8.55 36.68 5.88
CA GLU A 163 8.39 36.44 7.30
C GLU A 163 6.96 36.03 7.67
N GLU A 164 5.94 36.69 7.11
CA GLU A 164 4.55 36.30 7.30
C GLU A 164 4.27 34.88 6.77
N LYS A 165 4.78 34.55 5.57
CA LYS A 165 4.67 33.20 5.00
C LYS A 165 5.35 32.16 5.88
N ARG A 166 6.55 32.48 6.41
CA ARG A 166 7.28 31.62 7.37
C ARG A 166 6.43 31.38 8.60
N ASP A 167 5.83 32.42 9.17
CA ASP A 167 5.03 32.31 10.39
C ASP A 167 3.74 31.52 10.16
N LYS A 168 3.12 31.66 8.98
CA LYS A 168 1.98 30.83 8.57
C LYS A 168 2.37 29.35 8.48
N VAL A 169 3.43 29.04 7.74
CA VAL A 169 3.95 27.65 7.63
C VAL A 169 4.33 27.10 9.01
N HIS A 170 4.90 27.92 9.88
CA HIS A 170 5.24 27.52 11.24
C HIS A 170 4.00 27.17 12.08
N LYS A 171 2.93 27.97 11.98
CA LYS A 171 1.64 27.68 12.64
C LYS A 171 1.00 26.40 12.10
N GLU A 172 0.98 26.20 10.78
CA GLU A 172 0.46 24.99 10.14
C GLU A 172 1.26 23.75 10.54
N SER A 173 2.59 23.85 10.55
CA SER A 173 3.50 22.79 11.00
C SER A 173 3.23 22.41 12.46
N LYS A 174 3.07 23.40 13.35
CA LYS A 174 2.73 23.16 14.76
C LYS A 174 1.38 22.46 14.91
N ALA A 175 0.36 22.90 14.17
CA ALA A 175 -0.96 22.26 14.18
C ALA A 175 -0.91 20.81 13.70
N LEU A 176 -0.12 20.52 12.67
CA LEU A 176 0.06 19.16 12.15
C LEU A 176 0.80 18.26 13.15
N LEU A 177 1.81 18.79 13.84
CA LEU A 177 2.50 18.08 14.92
C LEU A 177 1.55 17.77 16.08
N ASP A 178 0.68 18.70 16.47
CA ASP A 178 -0.32 18.48 17.52
C ASP A 178 -1.35 17.41 17.09
N TYR A 179 -1.81 17.44 15.84
CA TYR A 179 -2.68 16.40 15.29
C TYR A 179 -1.99 15.03 15.30
N THR A 180 -0.74 14.98 14.86
CA THR A 180 0.07 13.75 14.86
C THR A 180 0.25 13.21 16.28
N ARG A 181 0.53 14.08 17.25
CA ARG A 181 0.61 13.71 18.67
C ARG A 181 -0.72 13.13 19.18
N LYS A 182 -1.86 13.74 18.84
CA LYS A 182 -3.19 13.22 19.19
C LYS A 182 -3.44 11.85 18.55
N ALA A 183 -3.09 11.66 17.28
CA ALA A 183 -3.25 10.39 16.58
C ALA A 183 -2.38 9.28 17.21
N ILE A 184 -1.13 9.59 17.56
CA ILE A 184 -0.23 8.65 18.26
C ILE A 184 -0.81 8.26 19.62
N ASN A 185 -1.32 9.23 20.39
CA ASN A 185 -1.97 8.94 21.67
C ASN A 185 -3.18 8.02 21.48
N LYS A 186 -4.04 8.29 20.50
CA LYS A 186 -5.21 7.46 20.22
C LYS A 186 -4.83 6.04 19.80
N LEU A 187 -3.83 5.91 18.95
CA LEU A 187 -3.29 4.61 18.54
C LEU A 187 -2.72 3.84 19.73
N THR A 188 -2.06 4.54 20.67
CA THR A 188 -1.53 3.94 21.89
C THR A 188 -2.65 3.45 22.83
N GLU A 189 -3.73 4.23 22.98
CA GLU A 189 -4.93 3.81 23.73
C GLU A 189 -5.57 2.56 23.12
N LEU A 190 -5.76 2.56 21.79
CA LEU A 190 -6.36 1.42 21.08
C LEU A 190 -5.50 0.16 21.22
N LYS A 191 -4.17 0.28 21.11
CA LYS A 191 -3.25 -0.84 21.37
C LYS A 191 -3.40 -1.38 22.79
N LYS A 192 -3.48 -0.51 23.81
CA LYS A 192 -3.71 -0.94 25.20
C LYS A 192 -5.06 -1.63 25.38
N MET A 193 -6.11 -1.14 24.73
CA MET A 193 -7.44 -1.74 24.79
C MET A 193 -7.48 -3.11 24.11
N LEU A 194 -6.83 -3.25 22.97
CA LEU A 194 -6.69 -4.53 22.26
C LEU A 194 -5.95 -5.56 23.11
N GLU A 195 -4.86 -5.17 23.78
CA GLU A 195 -4.17 -6.07 24.71
C GLU A 195 -5.02 -6.46 25.92
N LYS A 196 -5.85 -5.55 26.44
CA LYS A 196 -6.83 -5.90 27.48
C LYS A 196 -7.83 -6.95 27.00
N PHE A 197 -8.42 -6.74 25.82
CA PHE A 197 -9.40 -7.69 25.28
C PHE A 197 -8.78 -9.05 24.95
N LYS A 198 -7.54 -9.10 24.46
CA LYS A 198 -6.82 -10.36 24.29
C LYS A 198 -6.66 -11.09 25.63
N ASN A 199 -6.17 -10.40 26.65
CA ASN A 199 -6.01 -10.99 27.98
C ASN A 199 -7.36 -11.47 28.56
N ASP A 200 -8.44 -10.74 28.32
CA ASP A 200 -9.77 -11.12 28.78
C ASP A 200 -10.29 -12.35 28.03
N VAL A 201 -10.07 -12.45 26.71
CA VAL A 201 -10.38 -13.65 25.92
C VAL A 201 -9.57 -14.84 26.40
N GLU A 202 -8.26 -14.68 26.66
CA GLU A 202 -7.41 -15.75 27.20
C GLU A 202 -7.90 -16.22 28.57
N LYS A 203 -8.27 -15.30 29.46
CA LYS A 203 -8.86 -15.63 30.78
C LYS A 203 -10.19 -16.35 30.65
N GLN A 204 -11.07 -15.88 29.77
CA GLN A 204 -12.36 -16.51 29.53
C GLN A 204 -12.18 -17.90 28.94
N GLN A 205 -11.26 -18.07 27.98
CA GLN A 205 -10.94 -19.37 27.40
C GLN A 205 -10.37 -20.32 28.47
N ALA A 206 -9.48 -19.83 29.35
CA ALA A 206 -8.98 -20.62 30.46
C ALA A 206 -10.09 -21.01 31.45
N MET A 207 -11.05 -20.12 31.71
CA MET A 207 -12.22 -20.44 32.53
C MET A 207 -13.13 -21.48 31.85
N LEU A 208 -13.41 -21.34 30.55
CA LEU A 208 -14.18 -22.31 29.78
C LEU A 208 -13.51 -23.68 29.80
N ASN A 209 -12.19 -23.73 29.57
CA ASN A 209 -11.41 -24.96 29.64
C ASN A 209 -11.45 -25.58 31.05
N ARG A 210 -11.36 -24.76 32.12
CA ARG A 210 -11.44 -25.23 33.51
C ARG A 210 -12.82 -25.79 33.86
N VAL A 211 -13.89 -25.18 33.35
CA VAL A 211 -15.27 -25.65 33.53
C VAL A 211 -15.57 -26.85 32.62
N GLY A 212 -14.66 -27.22 31.73
CA GLY A 212 -14.85 -28.32 30.78
C GLY A 212 -15.92 -28.00 29.72
N TYR A 213 -16.12 -26.72 29.42
CA TYR A 213 -17.12 -26.30 28.44
C TYR A 213 -16.74 -26.81 27.05
N THR A 214 -17.53 -27.74 26.53
CA THR A 214 -17.51 -28.13 25.12
C THR A 214 -18.63 -27.41 24.38
N PRO A 215 -18.46 -27.05 23.09
CA PRO A 215 -19.50 -26.42 22.29
C PRO A 215 -20.82 -27.21 22.23
N GLU A 216 -20.77 -28.49 22.57
CA GLU A 216 -21.92 -29.40 22.71
C GLU A 216 -22.86 -29.04 23.88
N ILE A 217 -22.35 -28.30 24.89
CA ILE A 217 -23.12 -27.79 26.03
C ILE A 217 -23.70 -26.40 25.71
N ASN A 218 -23.80 -26.02 24.43
CA ASN A 218 -24.54 -24.84 24.03
C ASN A 218 -26.05 -25.09 24.17
N HIS A 219 -26.81 -24.09 24.61
CA HIS A 219 -28.25 -24.21 24.86
C HIS A 219 -29.03 -24.74 23.64
N GLY A 220 -28.66 -24.32 22.43
CA GLY A 220 -29.26 -24.83 21.19
C GLY A 220 -29.02 -26.32 20.99
N VAL A 221 -27.77 -26.79 21.12
CA VAL A 221 -27.41 -28.21 21.00
C VAL A 221 -28.07 -29.04 22.11
N LEU A 222 -28.14 -28.50 23.33
CA LEU A 222 -28.84 -29.16 24.44
C LEU A 222 -30.35 -29.26 24.20
N MET A 223 -30.98 -28.25 23.59
CA MET A 223 -32.39 -28.30 23.18
C MET A 223 -32.60 -29.37 22.10
N GLU A 224 -31.77 -29.40 21.06
CA GLU A 224 -31.84 -30.43 20.00
C GLU A 224 -31.67 -31.84 20.57
N MET A 225 -30.69 -32.04 21.47
CA MET A 225 -30.51 -33.32 22.18
C MET A 225 -31.71 -33.69 23.06
N ALA A 226 -32.34 -32.71 23.73
CA ALA A 226 -33.53 -32.94 24.54
C ALA A 226 -34.74 -33.32 23.69
N GLU A 227 -34.92 -32.71 22.52
CA GLU A 227 -35.95 -33.09 21.54
C GLU A 227 -35.70 -34.50 21.00
N HIS A 228 -34.46 -34.79 20.57
CA HIS A 228 -34.07 -36.13 20.12
C HIS A 228 -34.31 -37.19 21.20
N LYS A 229 -33.99 -36.88 22.46
CA LYS A 229 -34.28 -37.76 23.60
C LYS A 229 -35.77 -38.00 23.75
N LYS A 230 -36.60 -36.96 23.64
CA LYS A 230 -38.06 -37.07 23.74
C LYS A 230 -38.65 -37.91 22.61
N ASP A 231 -38.12 -37.78 21.41
CA ASP A 231 -38.53 -38.59 20.26
C ASP A 231 -38.11 -40.06 20.40
N LEU A 232 -36.90 -40.31 20.91
CA LEU A 232 -36.44 -41.65 21.27
C LEU A 232 -37.33 -42.27 22.35
N GLU A 233 -37.69 -41.52 23.40
CA GLU A 233 -38.61 -41.98 24.44
C GLU A 233 -40.01 -42.28 23.89
N ARG A 234 -40.53 -41.44 22.99
CA ARG A 234 -41.82 -41.68 22.32
C ARG A 234 -41.80 -42.98 21.51
N LYS A 235 -40.67 -43.30 20.87
CA LYS A 235 -40.48 -44.57 20.13
C LYS A 235 -40.18 -45.75 21.06
N ALA A 236 -39.52 -45.54 22.19
CA ALA A 236 -39.15 -46.59 23.13
C ALA A 236 -40.34 -47.08 23.97
N LYS A 237 -41.29 -46.21 24.32
CA LYS A 237 -42.52 -46.58 25.07
C LYS A 237 -43.29 -47.76 24.45
N PRO A 238 -43.69 -47.73 23.18
CA PRO A 238 -44.42 -48.86 22.59
C PRO A 238 -43.56 -50.13 22.51
N ILE A 239 -42.25 -50.01 22.31
CA ILE A 239 -41.33 -51.17 22.30
C ILE A 239 -41.27 -51.79 23.70
N ALA A 240 -41.16 -50.97 24.75
CA ALA A 240 -41.19 -51.43 26.14
C ALA A 240 -42.54 -52.07 26.50
N ASP A 241 -43.65 -51.50 26.03
CA ASP A 241 -44.99 -52.07 26.24
C ASP A 241 -45.15 -53.43 25.54
N THR A 242 -44.62 -53.57 24.32
CA THR A 242 -44.59 -54.88 23.64
C THR A 242 -43.66 -55.88 24.35
N LEU A 243 -42.52 -55.44 24.87
CA LEU A 243 -41.63 -56.32 25.62
C LEU A 243 -42.28 -56.80 26.93
N ARG A 244 -43.05 -55.91 27.57
CA ARG A 244 -43.80 -56.22 28.78
C ARG A 244 -44.89 -57.26 28.50
N SER A 245 -45.63 -57.11 27.41
CA SER A 245 -46.62 -58.14 27.02
C SER A 245 -45.97 -59.49 26.68
N TYR A 246 -44.72 -59.52 26.20
CA TYR A 246 -43.96 -60.75 26.04
C TYR A 246 -43.46 -61.34 27.37
N GLN A 247 -43.14 -60.52 28.38
CA GLN A 247 -42.76 -60.99 29.72
C GLN A 247 -43.96 -61.52 30.53
N ASP A 248 -45.17 -61.08 30.21
CA ASP A 248 -46.41 -61.61 30.79
C ASP A 248 -46.81 -62.98 30.21
N LEU A 249 -46.12 -63.45 29.15
CA LEU A 249 -46.37 -64.76 28.54
C LEU A 249 -45.52 -65.85 29.24
N PRO A 250 -46.11 -67.02 29.59
CA PRO A 250 -45.36 -68.11 30.23
C PRO A 250 -44.18 -68.56 29.35
N PRO A 251 -42.99 -68.78 29.93
CA PRO A 251 -41.75 -69.01 29.17
C PRO A 251 -41.68 -70.35 28.42
N ASP A 252 -42.72 -71.20 28.48
CA ASP A 252 -42.75 -72.51 27.82
C ASP A 252 -43.92 -72.61 26.83
N LYS A 253 -43.58 -72.95 25.58
CA LYS A 253 -44.51 -73.07 24.43
C LYS A 253 -45.65 -74.04 24.69
N ALA A 254 -45.42 -75.08 25.50
CA ALA A 254 -46.44 -76.06 25.85
C ALA A 254 -47.52 -75.48 26.79
N LEU A 255 -47.11 -74.65 27.77
CA LEU A 255 -48.03 -74.02 28.72
C LEU A 255 -48.82 -72.88 28.09
N ALA A 256 -48.23 -72.13 27.16
CA ALA A 256 -48.94 -71.12 26.39
C ALA A 256 -50.06 -71.73 25.52
N ALA A 257 -49.82 -72.90 24.91
CA ALA A 257 -50.84 -73.60 24.13
C ALA A 257 -52.01 -74.06 24.99
N LEU A 258 -51.74 -74.58 26.20
CA LEU A 258 -52.75 -75.03 27.15
C LEU A 258 -53.60 -73.87 27.68
N ALA A 259 -52.96 -72.74 28.02
CA ALA A 259 -53.66 -71.53 28.45
C ALA A 259 -54.56 -70.94 27.33
N ILE A 260 -54.12 -71.02 26.06
CA ILE A 260 -54.95 -70.64 24.91
C ILE A 260 -56.14 -71.59 24.76
N GLU A 261 -55.94 -72.90 24.95
CA GLU A 261 -57.01 -73.89 24.84
C GLU A 261 -58.04 -73.76 25.97
N ASP A 262 -57.60 -73.49 27.20
CA ASP A 262 -58.49 -73.21 28.33
C ASP A 262 -59.28 -71.93 28.14
N LYS A 263 -58.66 -70.86 27.61
CA LYS A 263 -59.39 -69.65 27.24
C LYS A 263 -60.38 -69.91 26.13
N LYS A 264 -60.02 -70.67 25.09
CA LYS A 264 -60.97 -71.09 24.03
C LYS A 264 -62.15 -71.89 24.58
N ARG A 265 -61.92 -72.78 25.54
CA ARG A 265 -62.99 -73.53 26.22
C ARG A 265 -63.89 -72.61 27.06
N GLN A 266 -63.32 -71.62 27.75
CA GLN A 266 -64.09 -70.61 28.48
C GLN A 266 -64.94 -69.76 27.52
N TYR A 267 -64.41 -69.36 26.36
CA TYR A 267 -65.18 -68.64 25.34
C TYR A 267 -66.28 -69.50 24.71
N ALA A 268 -65.98 -70.75 24.36
CA ALA A 268 -66.99 -71.68 23.83
C ALA A 268 -68.09 -72.00 24.86
N ALA A 269 -67.74 -72.11 26.15
CA ALA A 269 -68.72 -72.28 27.22
C ALA A 269 -69.58 -71.03 27.41
N ALA A 270 -68.99 -69.82 27.29
CA ALA A 270 -69.73 -68.58 27.34
C ALA A 270 -70.64 -68.40 26.11
N GLU A 271 -70.20 -68.77 24.91
CA GLU A 271 -71.04 -68.81 23.70
C GLU A 271 -72.21 -69.76 23.88
N LYS A 272 -71.97 -70.98 24.38
CA LYS A 272 -73.02 -71.95 24.65
C LYS A 272 -74.01 -71.47 25.71
N TYR A 273 -73.54 -70.78 26.76
CA TYR A 273 -74.43 -70.16 27.75
C TYR A 273 -75.27 -69.04 27.12
N LEU A 274 -74.70 -68.26 26.20
CA LEU A 274 -75.41 -67.23 25.44
C LEU A 274 -76.46 -67.85 24.51
N GLU A 275 -76.13 -68.98 23.85
CA GLU A 275 -77.05 -69.77 23.05
C GLU A 275 -78.20 -70.36 23.89
N ASP A 276 -77.91 -70.91 25.07
CA ASP A 276 -78.91 -71.44 26.00
C ASP A 276 -79.83 -70.32 26.53
N VAL A 277 -79.28 -69.15 26.84
CA VAL A 277 -80.07 -67.96 27.23
C VAL A 277 -80.95 -67.48 26.06
N LEU A 278 -80.43 -67.46 24.84
CA LEU A 278 -81.21 -67.13 23.65
C LEU A 278 -82.30 -68.17 23.36
N GLN A 279 -82.02 -69.46 23.49
CA GLN A 279 -83.02 -70.53 23.35
C GLN A 279 -84.09 -70.46 24.44
N SER A 280 -83.70 -70.15 25.69
CA SER A 280 -84.65 -69.91 26.78
C SER A 280 -85.57 -68.71 26.52
N ALA A 281 -85.03 -67.65 25.88
CA ALA A 281 -85.79 -66.47 25.46
C ALA A 281 -86.76 -66.78 24.31
N LEU A 282 -86.40 -67.68 23.39
CA LEU A 282 -87.26 -68.15 22.29
C LEU A 282 -88.36 -69.12 22.75
N THR A 283 -88.12 -69.95 23.77
CA THR A 283 -89.15 -70.86 24.33
C THR A 283 -90.13 -70.17 25.28
N THR A 284 -89.77 -69.01 25.85
CA THR A 284 -90.65 -68.23 26.75
C THR A 284 -91.52 -67.19 26.02
N THR A 285 -91.40 -67.04 24.69
CA THR A 285 -92.26 -66.14 23.89
C THR A 285 -93.37 -66.85 23.10
N GLY A 286 -93.59 -68.14 23.35
CA GLY A 286 -94.63 -68.95 22.71
C GLY A 286 -95.60 -69.59 23.71
N LEU A 287 -96.31 -68.78 24.50
CA LEU A 287 -97.65 -69.02 25.08
C LEU A 287 -98.10 -67.79 25.87
#